data_AF-A0A8C4MY60-F1
#
_entry.id   AF-A0A8C4MY60-F1
#
_cell.length_a   1.000
_cell.length_b   1.000
_cell.length_c   1.000
_cell.angle_alpha   90.00
_cell.angle_beta   90.00
_cell.angle_gamma   90.00
#
_symmetry.space_group_name_H-M   'P 1'
#
loop_
_entity.id
_entity.type
_entity.pdbx_description
1 polymer ?
#
loop_
_entity_poly.entity_id
_entity_poly.type
_entity_poly.pdbx_seq_one_letter_code
_entity_poly.pdbx_strand_id
1 'polypeptide(L)'
;MPRAAAAATATARPAWCNRGAAQQVFPPRAVLSPPRLGLALLGWHAPLCQTQPAGGGRCIRMPSIFAYQSSEVDWCESNFQHSELVAEFYNTFSNIPFFIFGPLMMYLMHPYAQKRSCSIYVFCILFMVIGLFSMYFHMTLSFLGQLLDEISILWLLASGYSIWLPRCYFPAFLRENRSQFTRLVFITTVVSTFLSFLRPTINAYVLNVIALHIVYIVFQEYRKTSNKEFCHVIEVSILLWASAFTSWVSDRVFCSFWQRIHFFYLHSIWHLLISVTFPYGMVTMALLDARYELPDKTLKVHYWPWDTWPVGLPYVEISSDNKKC
;
A
#
# COMPACT_ATOMS: atom_id res chain seq x y z
N MET A 1 10.14 -52.98 -40.91
CA MET A 1 10.74 -54.29 -40.56
C MET A 1 11.23 -54.91 -41.88
N PRO A 2 12.47 -55.38 -41.99
CA PRO A 2 13.13 -56.31 -41.07
C PRO A 2 14.39 -55.74 -40.36
N ARG A 3 15.07 -56.63 -39.62
CA ARG A 3 15.92 -56.44 -38.44
C ARG A 3 17.42 -56.26 -38.74
N ALA A 4 18.04 -55.43 -37.89
CA ALA A 4 19.32 -55.54 -37.15
C ALA A 4 20.49 -56.43 -37.66
N ALA A 5 21.70 -55.86 -37.63
CA ALA A 5 22.88 -56.41 -36.93
C ALA A 5 24.00 -55.36 -36.81
N ALA A 6 24.70 -55.35 -35.67
CA ALA A 6 25.83 -54.50 -35.32
C ALA A 6 27.18 -55.17 -35.65
N ALA A 7 28.24 -54.39 -35.87
CA ALA A 7 29.61 -54.69 -35.43
C ALA A 7 30.57 -53.51 -35.70
N ALA A 8 31.48 -53.30 -34.75
CA ALA A 8 32.48 -52.24 -34.71
C ALA A 8 33.79 -52.62 -35.42
N THR A 9 34.58 -51.61 -35.82
CA THR A 9 36.06 -51.73 -35.87
C THR A 9 36.71 -50.35 -35.70
N ALA A 10 37.70 -50.31 -34.81
CA ALA A 10 38.52 -49.17 -34.44
C ALA A 10 39.73 -49.01 -35.39
N THR A 11 40.24 -47.78 -35.53
CA THR A 11 41.66 -47.53 -35.84
C THR A 11 42.13 -46.17 -35.32
N ALA A 12 43.42 -46.13 -35.00
CA ALA A 12 44.07 -45.25 -34.03
C ALA A 12 44.63 -43.93 -34.59
N ARG A 13 45.06 -43.09 -33.63
CA ARG A 13 45.75 -41.78 -33.70
C ARG A 13 47.02 -41.77 -34.58
N PRO A 14 47.61 -40.58 -34.91
CA PRO A 14 48.56 -39.94 -33.97
C PRO A 14 48.43 -38.41 -33.84
N ALA A 15 48.95 -37.92 -32.71
CA ALA A 15 49.12 -36.51 -32.33
C ALA A 15 50.41 -35.92 -32.90
N TRP A 16 50.46 -34.60 -33.14
CA TRP A 16 51.68 -33.78 -33.02
C TRP A 16 51.36 -32.32 -32.62
N CYS A 17 52.20 -31.83 -31.69
CA CYS A 17 52.23 -30.55 -30.98
C CYS A 17 52.50 -29.30 -31.83
N ASN A 18 52.06 -28.11 -31.36
CA ASN A 18 52.98 -27.10 -30.82
C ASN A 18 52.28 -25.88 -30.15
N ARG A 19 52.76 -25.56 -28.94
CA ARG A 19 53.00 -24.25 -28.27
C ARG A 19 51.84 -23.25 -28.21
N GLY A 20 51.41 -22.73 -27.05
CA GLY A 20 52.16 -22.39 -25.85
C GLY A 20 52.19 -20.87 -25.71
N ALA A 21 51.24 -20.28 -24.99
CA ALA A 21 51.35 -18.94 -24.40
C ALA A 21 50.54 -18.92 -23.11
N ALA A 22 51.26 -18.85 -21.99
CA ALA A 22 50.73 -18.75 -20.64
C ALA A 22 50.23 -17.32 -20.37
N GLN A 23 49.06 -17.18 -19.75
CA GLN A 23 48.67 -15.97 -19.04
C GLN A 23 48.41 -16.31 -17.57
N GLN A 24 49.17 -15.63 -16.74
CA GLN A 24 49.27 -15.79 -15.28
C GLN A 24 47.96 -15.40 -14.59
N VAL A 25 47.51 -16.27 -13.70
CA VAL A 25 46.44 -16.01 -12.74
C VAL A 25 47.04 -15.25 -11.56
N PHE A 26 46.62 -14.00 -11.34
CA PHE A 26 46.95 -13.23 -10.13
C PHE A 26 45.97 -13.57 -9.00
N PRO A 27 46.42 -13.81 -7.76
CA PRO A 27 45.54 -13.92 -6.61
C PRO A 27 45.12 -12.51 -6.14
N PRO A 28 43.90 -12.31 -5.61
CA PRO A 28 43.51 -11.02 -5.06
C PRO A 28 44.29 -10.73 -3.76
N ARG A 29 44.85 -9.51 -3.70
CA ARG A 29 45.55 -8.95 -2.54
C ARG A 29 44.64 -8.89 -1.31
N ALA A 30 45.17 -9.35 -0.17
CA ALA A 30 44.60 -9.07 1.14
C ALA A 30 44.67 -7.57 1.42
N VAL A 31 43.51 -6.93 1.58
CA VAL A 31 43.40 -5.55 2.06
C VAL A 31 43.24 -5.60 3.58
N LEU A 32 44.28 -5.16 4.29
CA LEU A 32 44.25 -4.92 5.74
C LEU A 32 43.26 -3.77 6.04
N SER A 33 42.26 -4.05 6.86
CA SER A 33 41.31 -3.06 7.38
C SER A 33 41.86 -2.42 8.67
N PRO A 34 41.65 -1.11 8.92
CA PRO A 34 42.03 -0.48 10.18
C PRO A 34 41.04 -0.87 11.32
N PRO A 35 41.42 -0.68 12.60
CA PRO A 35 40.63 -1.19 13.72
C PRO A 35 39.34 -0.38 13.88
N ARG A 36 38.20 -1.08 13.93
CA ARG A 36 36.90 -0.48 14.27
C ARG A 36 36.80 -0.34 15.79
N LEU A 37 36.97 0.88 16.31
CA LEU A 37 36.48 1.25 17.63
C LEU A 37 34.96 1.46 17.55
N GLY A 38 34.22 0.68 18.36
CA GLY A 38 32.95 1.04 19.00
C GLY A 38 31.75 1.43 18.13
N LEU A 39 30.77 0.53 18.00
CA LEU A 39 29.36 0.78 18.34
C LEU A 39 28.59 -0.56 18.27
N ALA A 40 28.69 -1.35 19.33
CA ALA A 40 27.86 -2.53 19.53
C ALA A 40 26.59 -2.12 20.28
N LEU A 41 25.54 -1.65 19.59
CA LEU A 41 24.26 -1.33 20.23
C LEU A 41 22.99 -1.68 19.43
N LEU A 42 23.09 -2.38 18.29
CA LEU A 42 21.93 -2.92 17.60
C LEU A 42 22.17 -4.39 17.25
N GLY A 43 21.59 -5.29 18.06
CA GLY A 43 21.70 -6.74 17.93
C GLY A 43 20.97 -7.30 16.71
N TRP A 44 21.43 -6.96 15.52
CA TRP A 44 20.92 -7.47 14.26
C TRP A 44 22.10 -7.94 13.43
N HIS A 45 22.54 -9.18 13.65
CA HIS A 45 23.29 -10.06 12.73
C HIS A 45 23.82 -11.29 13.49
N ALA A 46 22.93 -12.04 14.15
CA ALA A 46 23.26 -13.40 14.58
C ALA A 46 22.27 -14.36 13.89
N PRO A 47 22.73 -15.25 12.99
CA PRO A 47 21.87 -16.31 12.49
C PRO A 47 21.50 -17.22 13.67
N LEU A 48 20.20 -17.45 13.86
CA LEU A 48 19.70 -18.46 14.79
C LEU A 48 20.03 -19.85 14.20
N CYS A 49 21.14 -20.44 14.66
CA CYS A 49 21.44 -21.85 14.41
C CYS A 49 20.48 -22.72 15.24
N GLN A 50 19.47 -23.31 14.60
CA GLN A 50 18.79 -24.47 15.18
C GLN A 50 19.73 -25.67 15.10
N THR A 51 20.17 -26.16 16.24
CA THR A 51 20.95 -27.39 16.35
C THR A 51 20.01 -28.59 16.27
N GLN A 52 19.96 -29.26 15.11
CA GLN A 52 19.57 -30.67 15.07
C GLN A 52 20.77 -31.56 15.42
N PRO A 53 20.58 -32.66 16.17
CA PRO A 53 21.66 -33.57 16.48
C PRO A 53 22.00 -34.40 15.23
N ALA A 54 23.26 -34.34 14.82
CA ALA A 54 23.92 -35.13 13.78
C ALA A 54 23.50 -34.88 12.31
N GLY A 55 24.27 -34.03 11.62
CA GLY A 55 24.32 -33.97 10.16
C GLY A 55 24.40 -32.55 9.61
N GLY A 56 25.62 -32.10 9.28
CA GLY A 56 25.92 -30.91 8.45
C GLY A 56 24.95 -29.73 8.57
N GLY A 57 25.14 -28.89 9.59
CA GLY A 57 24.33 -27.67 9.79
C GLY A 57 24.38 -26.76 8.57
N ARG A 58 23.30 -26.77 7.78
CA ARG A 58 23.10 -25.80 6.70
C ARG A 58 22.62 -24.52 7.37
N CYS A 59 23.48 -23.50 7.47
CA CYS A 59 23.07 -22.16 7.86
C CYS A 59 22.03 -21.66 6.84
N ILE A 60 20.75 -21.76 7.17
CA ILE A 60 19.69 -21.11 6.40
C ILE A 60 19.84 -19.62 6.66
N ARG A 61 20.52 -18.92 5.76
CA ARG A 61 20.54 -17.46 5.75
C ARG A 61 19.10 -17.03 5.54
N MET A 62 18.49 -16.39 6.54
CA MET A 62 17.16 -15.79 6.35
C MET A 62 17.24 -14.88 5.12
N PRO A 63 16.26 -14.96 4.20
CA PRO A 63 16.19 -14.03 3.08
C PRO A 63 16.26 -12.60 3.60
N SER A 64 17.00 -11.75 2.89
CA SER A 64 17.00 -10.31 3.18
C SER A 64 15.57 -9.78 3.11
N ILE A 65 15.19 -8.85 3.99
CA ILE A 65 13.86 -8.20 3.94
C ILE A 65 13.60 -7.46 2.61
N PHE A 66 14.68 -7.17 1.87
CA PHE A 66 14.68 -6.54 0.55
C PHE A 66 14.66 -7.56 -0.60
N ALA A 67 14.81 -8.86 -0.33
CA ALA A 67 14.87 -9.86 -1.37
C ALA A 67 13.51 -9.95 -2.08
N TYR A 68 13.55 -10.19 -3.39
CA TYR A 68 12.33 -10.44 -4.15
C TYR A 68 11.62 -11.68 -3.61
N GLN A 69 10.29 -11.63 -3.59
CA GLN A 69 9.41 -12.69 -3.08
C GLN A 69 9.75 -13.13 -1.65
N SER A 70 10.23 -12.20 -0.82
CA SER A 70 10.45 -12.45 0.61
C SER A 70 9.22 -12.23 1.47
N SER A 71 8.16 -11.61 0.93
CA SER A 71 6.88 -11.48 1.60
C SER A 71 6.16 -12.83 1.68
N GLU A 72 5.43 -13.05 2.77
CA GLU A 72 4.51 -14.19 2.91
C GLU A 72 3.19 -13.98 2.12
N VAL A 73 2.95 -12.75 1.65
CA VAL A 73 1.76 -12.37 0.89
C VAL A 73 2.09 -12.37 -0.59
N ASP A 74 1.39 -13.25 -1.31
CA ASP A 74 1.39 -13.35 -2.78
C ASP A 74 -0.08 -13.21 -3.26
N TRP A 75 -0.34 -12.41 -4.29
CA TRP A 75 -1.69 -12.22 -4.83
C TRP A 75 -1.96 -13.17 -5.97
N CYS A 76 -3.17 -13.08 -6.55
CA CYS A 76 -3.59 -14.08 -7.52
C CYS A 76 -2.91 -13.96 -8.90
N GLU A 77 -2.35 -12.80 -9.21
CA GLU A 77 -1.61 -12.53 -10.45
C GLU A 77 -0.37 -13.42 -10.56
N SER A 78 -0.06 -13.89 -11.78
CA SER A 78 1.11 -14.75 -11.99
C SER A 78 2.40 -13.95 -11.98
N ASN A 79 3.34 -14.38 -11.15
CA ASN A 79 4.63 -13.72 -10.96
C ASN A 79 5.52 -13.77 -12.21
N PHE A 80 6.08 -12.62 -12.57
CA PHE A 80 7.00 -12.36 -13.69
C PHE A 80 6.47 -12.78 -15.07
N GLN A 81 5.14 -12.83 -15.24
CA GLN A 81 4.52 -13.24 -16.51
C GLN A 81 4.82 -12.27 -17.66
N HIS A 82 4.90 -10.96 -17.36
CA HIS A 82 5.04 -9.91 -18.36
C HIS A 82 6.40 -9.18 -18.33
N SER A 83 7.19 -9.36 -17.27
CA SER A 83 8.50 -8.73 -17.09
C SER A 83 9.35 -9.54 -16.12
N GLU A 84 10.66 -9.65 -16.40
CA GLU A 84 11.62 -10.30 -15.51
C GLU A 84 11.92 -9.46 -14.24
N LEU A 85 11.55 -8.19 -14.24
CA LEU A 85 11.81 -7.25 -13.14
C LEU A 85 10.58 -6.96 -12.27
N VAL A 86 9.37 -7.20 -12.79
CA VAL A 86 8.11 -6.86 -12.11
C VAL A 86 7.37 -8.16 -11.84
N ALA A 87 7.26 -8.53 -10.56
CA ALA A 87 6.59 -9.76 -10.15
C ALA A 87 5.10 -9.74 -10.57
N GLU A 88 4.30 -8.81 -10.05
CA GLU A 88 2.89 -8.69 -10.41
C GLU A 88 2.68 -7.44 -11.27
N PHE A 89 2.65 -7.60 -12.59
CA PHE A 89 2.66 -6.49 -13.55
C PHE A 89 1.43 -5.61 -13.44
N TYR A 90 0.24 -6.19 -13.47
CA TYR A 90 -1.02 -5.44 -13.43
C TYR A 90 -1.24 -4.82 -12.06
N ASN A 91 -0.99 -5.55 -10.97
CA ASN A 91 -1.04 -5.00 -9.61
C ASN A 91 -0.03 -3.86 -9.40
N THR A 92 1.13 -3.91 -10.05
CA THR A 92 2.08 -2.79 -10.02
C THR A 92 1.50 -1.57 -10.73
N PHE A 93 1.09 -1.69 -11.99
CA PHE A 93 0.68 -0.51 -12.78
C PHE A 93 -0.75 -0.01 -12.48
N SER A 94 -1.60 -0.81 -11.83
CA SER A 94 -2.91 -0.36 -11.34
C SER A 94 -2.83 0.71 -10.25
N ASN A 95 -1.64 0.97 -9.70
CA ASN A 95 -1.39 2.05 -8.75
C ASN A 95 -1.15 3.42 -9.40
N ILE A 96 -0.99 3.53 -10.73
CA ILE A 96 -0.80 4.81 -11.42
C ILE A 96 -1.85 5.88 -11.04
N PRO A 97 -3.16 5.57 -10.91
CA PRO A 97 -4.17 6.57 -10.57
C PRO A 97 -3.93 7.29 -9.23
N PHE A 98 -3.17 6.71 -8.29
CA PHE A 98 -2.83 7.39 -7.04
C PHE A 98 -2.04 8.68 -7.29
N PHE A 99 -1.17 8.67 -8.30
CA PHE A 99 -0.37 9.83 -8.74
C PHE A 99 -1.14 10.82 -9.61
N ILE A 100 -2.36 10.47 -10.02
CA ILE A 100 -3.26 11.37 -10.76
C ILE A 100 -4.25 12.01 -9.78
N PHE A 101 -4.96 11.19 -9.01
CA PHE A 101 -5.98 11.67 -8.08
C PHE A 101 -5.37 12.41 -6.89
N GLY A 102 -4.18 12.05 -6.40
CA GLY A 102 -3.50 12.76 -5.32
C GLY A 102 -3.29 14.26 -5.63
N PRO A 103 -2.54 14.61 -6.71
CA PRO A 103 -2.34 16.00 -7.11
C PRO A 103 -3.62 16.70 -7.56
N LEU A 104 -4.53 15.99 -8.26
CA LEU A 104 -5.81 16.56 -8.68
C LEU A 104 -6.64 16.99 -7.46
N MET A 105 -6.78 16.11 -6.47
CA MET A 105 -7.50 16.43 -5.24
C MET A 105 -6.79 17.51 -4.42
N MET A 106 -5.46 17.53 -4.43
CA MET A 106 -4.68 18.61 -3.82
C MET A 106 -5.02 19.98 -4.41
N TYR A 107 -5.19 20.04 -5.74
CA TYR A 107 -5.59 21.23 -6.47
C TYR A 107 -7.06 21.61 -6.20
N LEU A 108 -7.98 20.66 -6.38
CA LEU A 108 -9.42 20.90 -6.23
C LEU A 108 -9.82 21.28 -4.80
N MET A 109 -9.17 20.70 -3.79
CA MET A 109 -9.44 21.00 -2.39
C MET A 109 -8.61 22.16 -1.83
N HIS A 110 -7.78 22.81 -2.64
CA HIS A 110 -6.92 23.91 -2.20
C HIS A 110 -7.71 25.00 -1.43
N PRO A 111 -8.86 25.51 -1.92
CA PRO A 111 -9.62 26.53 -1.19
C PRO A 111 -10.10 26.05 0.19
N TYR A 112 -10.56 24.80 0.27
CA TYR A 112 -10.97 24.19 1.53
C TYR A 112 -9.78 24.01 2.47
N ALA A 113 -8.64 23.53 1.97
CA ALA A 113 -7.41 23.34 2.75
C ALA A 113 -6.90 24.64 3.37
N GLN A 114 -6.90 25.74 2.62
CA GLN A 114 -6.50 27.07 3.12
C GLN A 114 -7.37 27.56 4.29
N LYS A 115 -8.65 27.20 4.31
CA LYS A 115 -9.59 27.66 5.34
C LYS A 115 -9.73 26.69 6.51
N ARG A 116 -9.46 25.39 6.31
CA ARG A 116 -9.66 24.35 7.33
C ARG A 116 -8.37 23.84 7.95
N SER A 117 -7.43 23.35 7.14
CA SER A 117 -6.13 22.85 7.60
C SER A 117 -5.20 22.53 6.42
N CYS A 118 -3.96 23.03 6.47
CA CYS A 118 -2.91 22.64 5.52
C CYS A 118 -2.50 21.16 5.63
N SER A 119 -2.91 20.44 6.69
CA SER A 119 -2.66 19.00 6.84
C SER A 119 -3.34 18.17 5.75
N ILE A 120 -4.32 18.73 5.04
CA ILE A 120 -4.96 18.09 3.89
C ILE A 120 -3.96 17.85 2.75
N TYR A 121 -2.95 18.72 2.59
CA TYR A 121 -1.86 18.47 1.64
C TYR A 121 -1.05 17.23 2.05
N VAL A 122 -0.76 17.07 3.34
CA VAL A 122 -0.08 15.88 3.88
C VAL A 122 -0.93 14.62 3.63
N PHE A 123 -2.24 14.69 3.81
CA PHE A 123 -3.15 13.59 3.50
C PHE A 123 -3.08 13.19 2.01
N CYS A 124 -3.10 14.14 1.08
CA CYS A 124 -2.94 13.86 -0.36
C CYS A 124 -1.54 13.30 -0.70
N ILE A 125 -0.49 13.76 -0.01
CA ILE A 125 0.87 13.23 -0.17
C ILE A 125 0.95 11.78 0.31
N LEU A 126 0.39 11.47 1.48
CA LEU A 126 0.34 10.11 2.01
C LEU A 126 -0.40 9.16 1.06
N PHE A 127 -1.44 9.63 0.39
CA PHE A 127 -2.13 8.85 -0.63
C PHE A 127 -1.23 8.51 -1.82
N MET A 128 -0.42 9.46 -2.33
CA MET A 128 0.57 9.17 -3.37
C MET A 128 1.67 8.22 -2.88
N VAL A 129 2.08 8.33 -1.61
CA VAL A 129 3.06 7.44 -0.98
C VAL A 129 2.54 6.00 -0.90
N ILE A 130 1.24 5.79 -0.65
CA ILE A 130 0.62 4.46 -0.75
C ILE A 130 0.79 3.89 -2.14
N GLY A 131 0.43 4.65 -3.18
CA GLY A 131 0.60 4.20 -4.56
C GLY A 131 2.06 3.82 -4.86
N LEU A 132 3.03 4.61 -4.39
CA LEU A 132 4.46 4.32 -4.57
C LEU A 132 4.90 3.04 -3.86
N PHE A 133 4.51 2.86 -2.61
CA PHE A 133 4.92 1.69 -1.83
C PHE A 133 4.17 0.43 -2.25
N SER A 134 2.91 0.53 -2.67
CA SER A 134 2.18 -0.56 -3.29
C SER A 134 2.81 -0.97 -4.64
N MET A 135 3.19 -0.01 -5.49
CA MET A 135 3.98 -0.31 -6.71
C MET A 135 5.28 -1.06 -6.38
N TYR A 136 6.03 -0.57 -5.39
CA TYR A 136 7.27 -1.22 -4.96
C TYR A 136 7.03 -2.62 -4.41
N PHE A 137 5.95 -2.81 -3.64
CA PHE A 137 5.55 -4.11 -3.13
C PHE A 137 5.21 -5.07 -4.27
N HIS A 138 4.29 -4.73 -5.17
CA HIS A 138 3.89 -5.62 -6.26
C HIS A 138 4.98 -5.85 -7.31
N MET A 139 5.91 -4.91 -7.47
CA MET A 139 7.08 -5.12 -8.31
C MET A 139 8.02 -6.17 -7.73
N THR A 140 8.21 -6.18 -6.41
CA THR A 140 9.26 -6.97 -5.76
C THR A 140 8.75 -8.20 -5.01
N LEU A 141 7.51 -8.18 -4.54
CA LEU A 141 6.96 -9.01 -3.47
C LEU A 141 7.90 -9.14 -2.27
N SER A 142 8.60 -8.04 -1.94
CA SER A 142 9.52 -8.02 -0.81
C SER A 142 8.78 -7.77 0.51
N PHE A 143 9.32 -8.33 1.59
CA PHE A 143 8.79 -8.13 2.94
C PHE A 143 8.80 -6.65 3.35
N LEU A 144 9.87 -5.92 3.01
CA LEU A 144 9.91 -4.48 3.22
C LEU A 144 8.82 -3.76 2.42
N GLY A 145 8.62 -4.14 1.16
CA GLY A 145 7.56 -3.55 0.33
C GLY A 145 6.19 -3.74 0.95
N GLN A 146 5.87 -4.95 1.41
CA GLN A 146 4.62 -5.23 2.13
C GLN A 146 4.45 -4.30 3.34
N LEU A 147 5.48 -4.18 4.18
CA LEU A 147 5.42 -3.32 5.36
C LEU A 147 5.21 -1.84 4.99
N LEU A 148 5.94 -1.34 4.00
CA LEU A 148 5.82 0.05 3.54
C LEU A 148 4.41 0.35 3.02
N ASP A 149 3.84 -0.55 2.22
CA ASP A 149 2.48 -0.42 1.69
C ASP A 149 1.45 -0.36 2.84
N GLU A 150 1.40 -1.39 3.69
CA GLU A 150 0.46 -1.47 4.81
C GLU A 150 0.61 -0.31 5.81
N ILE A 151 1.85 0.08 6.15
CA ILE A 151 2.12 1.18 7.08
C ILE A 151 1.68 2.51 6.46
N SER A 152 1.92 2.75 5.18
CA SER A 152 1.50 4.00 4.55
C SER A 152 -0.02 4.21 4.56
N ILE A 153 -0.80 3.13 4.41
CA ILE A 153 -2.26 3.15 4.56
C ILE A 153 -2.63 3.53 6.00
N LEU A 154 -1.98 2.94 7.00
CA LEU A 154 -2.21 3.26 8.41
C LEU A 154 -1.99 4.76 8.69
N TRP A 155 -0.90 5.34 8.17
CA TRP A 155 -0.59 6.76 8.33
C TRP A 155 -1.59 7.68 7.62
N LEU A 156 -2.07 7.29 6.43
CA LEU A 156 -3.15 8.02 5.76
C LEU A 156 -4.42 8.04 6.61
N LEU A 157 -4.87 6.89 7.11
CA LEU A 157 -6.06 6.78 7.95
C LEU A 157 -5.92 7.61 9.24
N ALA A 158 -4.75 7.53 9.90
CA ALA A 158 -4.44 8.33 11.09
C ALA A 158 -4.48 9.84 10.82
N SER A 159 -3.95 10.28 9.68
CA SER A 159 -4.04 11.67 9.22
C SER A 159 -5.50 12.09 9.01
N GLY A 160 -6.29 11.27 8.31
CA GLY A 160 -7.71 11.52 8.08
C GLY A 160 -8.53 11.65 9.37
N TYR A 161 -8.30 10.77 10.35
CA TYR A 161 -8.92 10.87 11.69
C TYR A 161 -8.58 12.19 12.37
N SER A 162 -7.31 12.57 12.36
CA SER A 162 -6.83 13.79 13.01
C SER A 162 -7.45 15.06 12.39
N ILE A 163 -7.69 15.04 11.07
CA ILE A 163 -8.24 16.17 10.32
C ILE A 163 -9.76 16.25 10.44
N TRP A 164 -10.49 15.15 10.23
CA TRP A 164 -11.93 15.17 9.97
C TRP A 164 -12.81 14.48 11.00
N LEU A 165 -12.29 13.67 11.92
CA LEU A 165 -13.16 13.05 12.93
C LEU A 165 -13.77 14.16 13.80
N PRO A 166 -15.10 14.29 13.92
CA PRO A 166 -15.72 15.31 14.74
C PRO A 166 -15.42 15.10 16.23
N ARG A 167 -15.28 16.20 16.96
CA ARG A 167 -15.00 16.16 18.41
C ARG A 167 -15.99 15.34 19.23
N CYS A 168 -17.26 15.31 18.83
CA CYS A 168 -18.29 14.53 19.53
C CYS A 168 -18.05 13.02 19.49
N TYR A 169 -17.20 12.53 18.57
CA TYR A 169 -16.78 11.13 18.49
C TYR A 169 -15.46 10.86 19.24
N PHE A 170 -14.85 11.86 19.88
CA PHE A 170 -13.62 11.65 20.63
C PHE A 170 -13.88 10.86 21.91
N PRO A 171 -12.91 10.04 22.35
CA PRO A 171 -12.96 9.43 23.68
C PRO A 171 -13.22 10.48 24.78
N ALA A 172 -14.15 10.17 25.70
CA ALA A 172 -14.62 11.12 26.72
C ALA A 172 -13.49 11.73 27.58
N PHE A 173 -12.41 10.97 27.82
CA PHE A 173 -11.27 11.43 28.60
C PHE A 173 -10.48 12.59 27.94
N LEU A 174 -10.62 12.78 26.62
CA LEU A 174 -9.94 13.85 25.88
C LEU A 174 -10.68 15.19 25.91
N ARG A 175 -11.89 15.22 26.49
CA ARG A 175 -12.71 16.45 26.63
C ARG A 175 -12.78 17.27 25.33
N GLU A 176 -13.01 16.59 24.21
CA GLU A 176 -13.15 17.22 22.89
C GLU A 176 -11.92 18.03 22.41
N ASN A 177 -10.74 17.81 23.02
CA ASN A 177 -9.53 18.52 22.66
C ASN A 177 -8.85 17.88 21.44
N ARG A 178 -8.96 18.55 20.29
CA ARG A 178 -8.36 18.09 19.02
C ARG A 178 -6.85 17.91 19.07
N SER A 179 -6.11 18.78 19.76
CA SER A 179 -4.65 18.64 19.88
C SER A 179 -4.27 17.38 20.66
N GLN A 180 -4.98 17.08 21.75
CA GLN A 180 -4.75 15.85 22.51
C GLN A 180 -5.15 14.61 21.72
N PHE A 181 -6.25 14.66 20.97
CA PHE A 181 -6.69 13.59 20.08
C PHE A 181 -5.66 13.31 18.97
N THR A 182 -5.20 14.34 18.25
CA THR A 182 -4.16 14.20 17.22
C THR A 182 -2.88 13.61 17.81
N ARG A 183 -2.46 14.04 19.00
CA ARG A 183 -1.29 13.47 19.69
C ARG A 183 -1.49 12.00 20.03
N LEU A 184 -2.67 11.61 20.51
CA LEU A 184 -3.00 10.21 20.81
C LEU A 184 -2.96 9.35 19.54
N VAL A 185 -3.60 9.82 18.45
CA VAL A 185 -3.59 9.13 17.15
C VAL A 185 -2.17 8.98 16.62
N PHE A 186 -1.36 10.04 16.69
CA PHE A 186 0.04 10.00 16.28
C PHE A 186 0.86 8.99 17.08
N ILE A 187 0.81 9.03 18.42
CA ILE A 187 1.52 8.07 19.28
C ILE A 187 1.09 6.65 18.98
N THR A 188 -0.22 6.41 18.86
CA THR A 188 -0.78 5.08 18.55
C THR A 188 -0.29 4.58 17.19
N THR A 189 -0.22 5.46 16.18
CA THR A 189 0.26 5.13 14.84
C THR A 189 1.74 4.79 14.82
N VAL A 190 2.56 5.56 15.55
CA VAL A 190 4.00 5.29 15.72
C VAL A 190 4.21 3.94 16.42
N VAL A 191 3.52 3.68 17.53
CA VAL A 191 3.61 2.40 18.24
C VAL A 191 3.18 1.25 17.33
N SER A 192 2.05 1.40 16.64
CA SER A 192 1.55 0.39 15.70
C SER A 192 2.56 0.12 14.58
N THR A 193 3.21 1.16 14.04
CA THR A 193 4.27 1.03 13.03
C THR A 193 5.41 0.15 13.52
N PHE A 194 5.87 0.29 14.77
CA PHE A 194 6.90 -0.58 15.33
C PHE A 194 6.41 -2.01 15.57
N LEU A 195 5.16 -2.17 16.01
CA LEU A 195 4.54 -3.50 16.20
C LEU A 195 4.36 -4.25 14.87
N SER A 196 4.15 -3.54 13.76
CA SER A 196 4.06 -4.11 12.41
C SER A 196 5.30 -4.91 12.03
N PHE A 197 6.49 -4.52 12.49
CA PHE A 197 7.73 -5.28 12.25
C PHE A 197 7.79 -6.61 13.03
N LEU A 198 7.00 -6.76 14.10
CA LEU A 198 6.98 -7.96 14.94
C LEU A 198 5.93 -8.98 14.47
N ARG A 199 4.77 -8.48 14.05
CA ARG A 199 3.62 -9.29 13.59
C ARG A 199 2.91 -8.61 12.41
N PRO A 200 3.49 -8.66 11.21
CA PRO A 200 2.97 -8.01 10.00
C PRO A 200 1.53 -8.43 9.67
N THR A 201 1.20 -9.70 9.88
CA THR A 201 -0.15 -10.24 9.62
C THR A 201 -1.26 -9.56 10.42
N ILE A 202 -0.93 -8.93 11.56
CA ILE A 202 -1.91 -8.19 12.38
C ILE A 202 -2.32 -6.87 11.71
N ASN A 203 -1.46 -6.26 10.90
CA ASN A 203 -1.72 -4.97 10.26
C ASN A 203 -2.99 -5.01 9.41
N ALA A 204 -3.14 -6.04 8.59
CA ALA A 204 -4.30 -6.20 7.72
C ALA A 204 -5.60 -6.23 8.55
N TYR A 205 -5.63 -6.92 9.69
CA TYR A 205 -6.81 -6.95 10.55
C TYR A 205 -7.08 -5.59 11.20
N VAL A 206 -6.04 -4.91 11.69
CA VAL A 206 -6.17 -3.57 12.30
C VAL A 206 -6.72 -2.57 11.28
N LEU A 207 -6.19 -2.57 10.06
CA LEU A 207 -6.67 -1.70 8.98
C LEU A 207 -8.15 -1.95 8.66
N ASN A 208 -8.56 -3.22 8.58
CA ASN A 208 -9.95 -3.58 8.37
C ASN A 208 -10.88 -3.13 9.52
N VAL A 209 -10.43 -3.23 10.77
CA VAL A 209 -11.19 -2.72 11.93
C VAL A 209 -11.37 -1.19 11.85
N ILE A 210 -10.33 -0.46 11.48
CA ILE A 210 -10.41 1.01 11.30
C ILE A 210 -11.38 1.35 10.17
N ALA A 211 -11.33 0.62 9.04
CA ALA A 211 -12.24 0.81 7.92
C ALA A 211 -13.70 0.57 8.34
N LEU A 212 -13.98 -0.52 9.06
CA LEU A 212 -15.32 -0.82 9.60
C LEU A 212 -15.82 0.29 10.54
N HIS A 213 -14.94 0.85 11.37
CA HIS A 213 -15.30 1.97 12.25
C HIS A 213 -15.66 3.24 11.46
N ILE A 214 -14.93 3.56 10.38
CA ILE A 214 -15.30 4.67 9.48
C ILE A 214 -16.66 4.42 8.86
N VAL A 215 -16.89 3.22 8.31
CA VAL A 215 -18.18 2.85 7.70
C VAL A 215 -19.32 2.97 8.71
N TYR A 216 -19.11 2.54 9.95
CA TYR A 216 -20.09 2.69 11.02
C TYR A 216 -20.44 4.17 11.28
N ILE A 217 -19.44 5.04 11.42
CA ILE A 217 -19.67 6.48 11.62
C ILE A 217 -20.42 7.08 10.43
N VAL A 218 -19.98 6.80 9.21
CA VAL A 218 -20.61 7.31 7.98
C VAL A 218 -22.05 6.82 7.86
N PHE A 219 -22.33 5.56 8.18
CA PHE A 219 -23.67 5.01 8.20
C PHE A 219 -24.57 5.69 9.24
N GLN A 220 -24.04 5.97 10.43
CA GLN A 220 -24.78 6.72 11.44
C GLN A 220 -25.09 8.15 10.97
N GLU A 221 -24.17 8.81 10.26
CA GLU A 221 -24.41 10.13 9.70
C GLU A 221 -25.38 10.13 8.52
N TYR A 222 -25.31 9.11 7.67
CA TYR A 222 -26.26 8.89 6.58
C TYR A 222 -27.70 8.85 7.10
N ARG A 223 -27.94 8.17 8.24
CA ARG A 223 -29.27 8.08 8.86
C ARG A 223 -29.75 9.40 9.48
N LYS A 224 -28.86 10.32 9.81
CA LYS A 224 -29.19 11.60 10.47
C LYS A 224 -29.39 12.76 9.50
N THR A 225 -28.84 12.68 8.30
CA THR A 225 -28.87 13.78 7.33
C THR A 225 -30.07 13.67 6.39
N SER A 226 -30.68 14.81 6.07
CA SER A 226 -31.69 14.94 5.01
C SER A 226 -31.14 15.60 3.74
N ASN A 227 -29.86 15.98 3.74
CA ASN A 227 -29.20 16.58 2.58
C ASN A 227 -28.93 15.49 1.52
N LYS A 228 -29.67 15.58 0.40
CA LYS A 228 -29.58 14.64 -0.72
C LYS A 228 -28.20 14.57 -1.37
N GLU A 229 -27.51 15.70 -1.49
CA GLU A 229 -26.15 15.72 -2.06
C GLU A 229 -25.17 14.98 -1.16
N PHE A 230 -25.27 15.18 0.16
CA PHE A 230 -24.42 14.46 1.11
C PHE A 230 -24.74 12.96 1.13
N CYS A 231 -26.02 12.58 1.11
CA CYS A 231 -26.42 11.17 1.00
C CYS A 231 -25.86 10.52 -0.26
N HIS A 232 -25.95 11.20 -1.41
CA HIS A 232 -25.45 10.68 -2.68
C HIS A 232 -23.94 10.42 -2.65
N VAL A 233 -23.14 11.37 -2.15
CA VAL A 233 -21.69 11.18 -2.04
C VAL A 233 -21.35 10.02 -1.09
N ILE A 234 -22.08 9.88 0.03
CA ILE A 234 -21.92 8.73 0.95
C ILE A 234 -22.24 7.41 0.24
N GLU A 235 -23.36 7.33 -0.46
CA GLU A 235 -23.80 6.11 -1.17
C GLU A 235 -22.75 5.67 -2.19
N VAL A 236 -22.29 6.59 -3.04
CA VAL A 236 -21.26 6.29 -4.04
C VAL A 236 -19.94 5.88 -3.36
N SER A 237 -19.54 6.57 -2.28
CA SER A 237 -18.34 6.20 -1.51
C SER A 237 -18.42 4.77 -0.97
N ILE A 238 -19.56 4.40 -0.36
CA ILE A 238 -19.77 3.07 0.20
C ILE A 238 -19.81 2.01 -0.89
N LEU A 239 -20.48 2.28 -2.01
CA LEU A 239 -20.56 1.34 -3.13
C LEU A 239 -19.17 1.07 -3.75
N LEU A 240 -18.38 2.12 -3.98
CA LEU A 240 -17.01 2.00 -4.47
C LEU A 240 -16.13 1.22 -3.48
N TRP A 241 -16.18 1.57 -2.19
CA TRP A 241 -15.42 0.88 -1.15
C TRP A 241 -15.82 -0.59 -1.01
N ALA A 242 -17.11 -0.89 -0.99
CA ALA A 242 -17.62 -2.26 -0.88
C ALA A 242 -17.24 -3.10 -2.10
N SER A 243 -17.27 -2.51 -3.29
CA SER A 243 -16.82 -3.17 -4.53
C SER A 243 -15.32 -3.45 -4.48
N ALA A 244 -14.52 -2.48 -4.03
CA ALA A 244 -13.08 -2.65 -3.83
C ALA A 244 -12.80 -3.79 -2.84
N PHE A 245 -13.41 -3.73 -1.65
CA PHE A 245 -13.25 -4.74 -0.61
C PHE A 245 -13.66 -6.14 -1.09
N THR A 246 -14.77 -6.24 -1.83
CA THR A 246 -15.21 -7.51 -2.42
C THR A 246 -14.19 -8.05 -3.41
N SER A 247 -13.63 -7.19 -4.27
CA SER A 247 -12.56 -7.57 -5.20
C SER A 247 -11.33 -8.09 -4.46
N TRP A 248 -10.90 -7.39 -3.41
CA TRP A 248 -9.77 -7.76 -2.57
C TRP A 248 -9.97 -9.10 -1.84
N VAL A 249 -11.13 -9.30 -1.21
CA VAL A 249 -11.45 -10.57 -0.53
C VAL A 249 -11.54 -11.70 -1.55
N SER A 250 -12.16 -11.45 -2.70
CA SER A 250 -12.36 -12.46 -3.74
C SER A 250 -11.05 -12.92 -4.35
N ASP A 251 -10.11 -11.99 -4.60
CA ASP A 251 -8.76 -12.30 -5.05
C ASP A 251 -8.06 -13.23 -4.05
N ARG A 252 -8.12 -12.91 -2.75
CA ARG A 252 -7.44 -13.69 -1.70
C ARG A 252 -8.07 -15.05 -1.42
N VAL A 253 -9.39 -15.11 -1.30
CA VAL A 253 -10.10 -16.32 -0.86
C VAL A 253 -10.35 -17.28 -2.02
N PHE A 254 -10.66 -16.75 -3.21
CA PHE A 254 -11.07 -17.54 -4.37
C PHE A 254 -10.00 -17.58 -5.46
N CYS A 255 -8.73 -17.30 -5.16
CA CYS A 255 -7.68 -17.22 -6.17
C CYS A 255 -7.62 -18.46 -7.09
N SER A 256 -7.69 -19.67 -6.52
CA SER A 256 -7.65 -20.90 -7.33
C SER A 256 -8.79 -21.01 -8.34
N PHE A 257 -9.96 -20.40 -8.07
CA PHE A 257 -11.05 -20.32 -9.03
C PHE A 257 -10.74 -19.31 -10.14
N TRP A 258 -10.29 -18.11 -9.75
CA TRP A 258 -9.94 -17.01 -10.65
C TRP A 258 -8.81 -17.38 -11.63
N GLN A 259 -7.79 -18.09 -11.15
CA GLN A 259 -6.71 -18.62 -12.00
C GLN A 259 -7.22 -19.66 -13.01
N ARG A 260 -8.16 -20.53 -12.64
CA ARG A 260 -8.73 -21.55 -13.57
C ARG A 260 -9.48 -20.93 -14.75
N ILE A 261 -10.11 -19.78 -14.53
CA ILE A 261 -10.82 -19.05 -15.59
C ILE A 261 -9.96 -17.96 -16.22
N HIS A 262 -8.66 -17.93 -15.92
CA HIS A 262 -7.69 -16.95 -16.43
C HIS A 262 -8.04 -15.48 -16.13
N PHE A 263 -8.66 -15.21 -14.98
CA PHE A 263 -9.02 -13.86 -14.55
C PHE A 263 -8.38 -13.50 -13.21
N PHE A 264 -7.11 -13.07 -13.23
CA PHE A 264 -6.28 -12.83 -12.04
C PHE A 264 -6.06 -11.33 -11.76
N TYR A 265 -7.02 -10.48 -12.15
CA TYR A 265 -6.91 -9.02 -12.11
C TYR A 265 -7.72 -8.37 -10.97
N LEU A 266 -8.30 -9.18 -10.07
CA LEU A 266 -9.18 -8.66 -9.02
C LEU A 266 -8.44 -7.77 -8.03
N HIS A 267 -7.20 -8.11 -7.68
CA HIS A 267 -6.39 -7.21 -6.87
C HIS A 267 -6.08 -5.90 -7.59
N SER A 268 -5.77 -5.94 -8.90
CA SER A 268 -5.57 -4.72 -9.69
C SER A 268 -6.84 -3.86 -9.74
N ILE A 269 -8.02 -4.48 -9.87
CA ILE A 269 -9.32 -3.79 -9.80
C ILE A 269 -9.54 -3.15 -8.42
N TRP A 270 -9.09 -3.79 -7.33
CA TRP A 270 -9.12 -3.18 -6.00
C TRP A 270 -8.35 -1.86 -5.96
N HIS A 271 -7.17 -1.78 -6.58
CA HIS A 271 -6.35 -0.55 -6.63
C HIS A 271 -7.08 0.57 -7.35
N LEU A 272 -7.68 0.25 -8.51
CA LEU A 272 -8.44 1.22 -9.29
C LEU A 272 -9.64 1.72 -8.49
N LEU A 273 -10.44 0.82 -7.90
CA LEU A 273 -11.63 1.20 -7.14
C LEU A 273 -11.29 1.99 -5.87
N ILE A 274 -10.27 1.59 -5.12
CA ILE A 274 -9.89 2.31 -3.89
C ILE A 274 -9.29 3.69 -4.22
N SER A 275 -8.59 3.82 -5.36
CA SER A 275 -8.08 5.12 -5.81
C SER A 275 -9.22 6.08 -6.20
N VAL A 276 -10.27 5.58 -6.86
CA VAL A 276 -11.48 6.37 -7.17
C VAL A 276 -12.30 6.66 -5.91
N THR A 277 -12.26 5.76 -4.92
CA THR A 277 -12.91 5.99 -3.62
C THR A 277 -12.28 7.16 -2.87
N PHE A 278 -10.99 7.48 -3.09
CA PHE A 278 -10.28 8.51 -2.35
C PHE A 278 -10.92 9.92 -2.46
N PRO A 279 -11.18 10.49 -3.66
CA PRO A 279 -11.93 11.75 -3.80
C PRO A 279 -13.27 11.76 -3.05
N TYR A 280 -14.06 10.70 -3.23
CA TYR A 280 -15.39 10.53 -2.64
C TYR A 280 -15.33 10.43 -1.10
N GLY A 281 -14.40 9.64 -0.57
CA GLY A 281 -14.15 9.50 0.85
C GLY A 281 -13.68 10.79 1.49
N MET A 282 -12.77 11.52 0.84
CA MET A 282 -12.29 12.80 1.34
C MET A 282 -13.41 13.85 1.40
N VAL A 283 -14.25 13.95 0.36
CA VAL A 283 -15.41 14.86 0.37
C VAL A 283 -16.43 14.44 1.42
N THR A 284 -16.72 13.14 1.55
CA THR A 284 -17.61 12.62 2.61
C THR A 284 -17.13 13.06 3.99
N MET A 285 -15.83 12.91 4.28
CA MET A 285 -15.24 13.30 5.55
C MET A 285 -15.21 14.82 5.74
N ALA A 286 -14.99 15.60 4.68
CA ALA A 286 -15.04 17.07 4.73
C ALA A 286 -16.46 17.60 5.03
N LEU A 287 -17.48 17.01 4.41
CA LEU A 287 -18.89 17.33 4.67
C LEU A 287 -19.30 16.95 6.09
N LEU A 288 -18.86 15.77 6.56
CA LEU A 288 -19.07 15.30 7.92
C LEU A 288 -18.43 16.26 8.95
N ASP A 289 -17.17 16.65 8.75
CA ASP A 289 -16.46 17.62 9.60
C ASP A 289 -17.17 18.99 9.61
N ALA A 290 -17.58 19.50 8.46
CA ALA A 290 -18.22 20.81 8.36
C ALA A 290 -19.55 20.89 9.15
N ARG A 291 -20.33 19.81 9.17
CA ARG A 291 -21.60 19.76 9.93
C ARG A 291 -21.41 19.98 11.43
N TYR A 292 -20.27 19.59 11.99
CA TYR A 292 -20.00 19.66 13.43
C TYR A 292 -19.06 20.80 13.82
N GLU A 293 -18.08 21.09 12.98
CA GLU A 293 -16.96 22.00 13.32
C GLU A 293 -17.04 23.34 12.58
N LEU A 294 -17.89 23.46 11.55
CA LEU A 294 -18.07 24.68 10.75
C LEU A 294 -19.56 25.04 10.55
N PRO A 295 -20.37 25.22 11.61
CA PRO A 295 -21.81 25.45 11.47
C PRO A 295 -22.16 26.72 10.69
N ASP A 296 -21.30 27.74 10.71
CA ASP A 296 -21.51 29.02 10.02
C ASP A 296 -21.04 29.02 8.55
N LYS A 297 -20.50 27.89 8.06
CA LYS A 297 -20.01 27.77 6.68
C LYS A 297 -20.72 26.63 5.98
N THR A 298 -21.28 26.90 4.81
CA THR A 298 -21.86 25.87 3.96
C THR A 298 -20.81 25.37 2.97
N LEU A 299 -20.61 24.06 2.94
CA LEU A 299 -19.82 23.41 1.89
C LEU A 299 -20.74 23.08 0.73
N LYS A 300 -20.39 23.54 -0.47
CA LYS A 300 -21.05 23.16 -1.71
C LYS A 300 -20.21 22.07 -2.39
N VAL A 301 -20.87 21.00 -2.83
CA VAL A 301 -20.24 19.92 -3.57
C VAL A 301 -20.24 20.29 -5.05
N HIS A 302 -19.10 20.12 -5.69
CA HIS A 302 -18.91 20.25 -7.13
C HIS A 302 -18.26 18.98 -7.68
N TYR A 303 -18.41 18.74 -8.98
CA TYR A 303 -17.81 17.60 -9.65
C TYR A 303 -16.89 18.05 -10.77
N TRP A 304 -15.65 17.56 -10.76
CA TRP A 304 -14.70 17.77 -11.83
C TRP A 304 -14.86 16.65 -12.89
N PRO A 305 -14.79 16.96 -14.19
CA PRO A 305 -14.50 18.28 -14.79
C PRO A 305 -15.72 19.23 -14.88
N TRP A 306 -16.94 18.73 -14.78
CA TRP A 306 -18.16 19.56 -14.69
C TRP A 306 -19.28 18.83 -13.92
N ASP A 307 -20.15 19.61 -13.27
CA ASP A 307 -21.16 19.11 -12.31
C ASP A 307 -22.18 18.12 -12.89
N THR A 308 -22.41 18.15 -14.21
CA THR A 308 -23.34 17.24 -14.89
C THR A 308 -22.71 15.93 -15.34
N TRP A 309 -21.41 15.73 -15.12
CA TRP A 309 -20.70 14.54 -15.56
C TRP A 309 -21.06 13.33 -14.66
N PRO A 310 -21.54 12.20 -15.24
CA PRO A 310 -22.08 11.09 -14.46
C PRO A 310 -21.02 10.33 -13.62
N VAL A 311 -19.74 10.48 -13.96
CA VAL A 311 -18.61 9.89 -13.22
C VAL A 311 -17.67 10.98 -12.69
N GLY A 312 -18.21 12.16 -12.38
CA GLY A 312 -17.41 13.29 -11.94
C GLY A 312 -16.72 13.01 -10.60
N LEU A 313 -15.56 13.63 -10.39
CA LEU A 313 -14.83 13.52 -9.13
C LEU A 313 -15.29 14.64 -8.19
N PRO A 314 -15.84 14.32 -7.01
CA PRO A 314 -16.37 15.32 -6.12
C PRO A 314 -15.24 16.12 -5.47
N TYR A 315 -15.48 17.40 -5.26
CA TYR A 315 -14.68 18.29 -4.41
C TYR A 315 -15.60 19.30 -3.71
N VAL A 316 -15.10 20.00 -2.71
CA VAL A 316 -15.89 20.98 -1.95
C VAL A 316 -15.32 22.38 -2.06
N GLU A 317 -16.24 23.34 -2.17
CA GLU A 317 -15.98 24.76 -2.05
C GLU A 317 -16.69 25.30 -0.80
N ILE A 318 -16.00 26.16 -0.05
CA ILE A 318 -16.61 26.85 1.08
C ILE A 318 -17.38 28.04 0.51
N SER A 319 -18.70 27.99 0.58
CA SER A 319 -19.53 29.15 0.29
C SER A 319 -19.33 30.17 1.40
N SER A 320 -18.64 31.26 1.09
CA SER A 320 -18.72 32.47 1.90
C SER A 320 -20.07 33.09 1.63
N ASP A 321 -20.95 33.16 2.64
CA ASP A 321 -22.07 34.09 2.62
C ASP A 321 -21.46 35.50 2.46
N ASN A 322 -21.41 35.99 1.22
CA ASN A 322 -21.26 37.41 0.93
C ASN A 322 -22.56 38.10 1.35
N LYS A 323 -22.78 38.16 2.66
CA LYS A 323 -23.61 39.17 3.32
C LYS A 323 -22.71 39.96 4.24
N LYS A 324 -21.88 40.80 3.64
CA LYS A 324 -21.53 42.09 4.23
C LYS A 324 -21.94 43.15 3.22
N CYS A 325 -22.83 44.02 3.71
CA CYS A 325 -23.56 45.08 3.04
C CYS A 325 -22.71 46.01 2.18
#